data_AF-A0A934UJ36-F1
#
_entry.id   AF-A0A934UJ36-F1
#
_cell.length_a   1.000
_cell.length_b   1.000
_cell.length_c   1.000
_cell.angle_alpha   90.00
_cell.angle_beta   90.00
_cell.angle_gamma   90.00
#
_symmetry.space_group_name_H-M   'P 1'
#
loop_
_entity.id
_entity.type
_entity.pdbx_description
1 polymer ?
#
loop_
_entity_poly.entity_id
_entity_poly.type
_entity_poly.pdbx_seq_one_letter_code
_entity_poly.pdbx_strand_id
1 'polypeptide(L)'
;MKTILKLLVLAVMFTGVNSYAIEGNEDFRLHVIKNEGKQISFSLNKVKAAKVSIYEKDGTLIYFEKIKGTEDGILRTFSLEEFPEGDYLIVVENENKKLTHEISVTDKNTTLSTTAISEVYKNNLDEKNTSVASR
;
A
#
# COMPACT_ATOMS: atom_id res chain seq x y z
N MET A 1 18.73 26.60 -9.83
CA MET A 1 17.83 25.59 -10.41
C MET A 1 18.23 24.24 -9.83
N LYS A 2 17.43 23.65 -8.93
CA LYS A 2 17.73 22.30 -8.42
C LYS A 2 17.14 21.30 -9.41
N THR A 3 18.00 20.62 -10.15
CA THR A 3 17.63 19.54 -11.06
C THR A 3 17.08 18.38 -10.24
N ILE A 4 15.76 18.21 -10.23
CA ILE A 4 15.12 17.04 -9.62
C ILE A 4 15.44 15.88 -10.57
N LEU A 5 16.47 15.12 -10.20
CA LEU A 5 16.83 13.88 -10.87
C LEU A 5 15.63 12.96 -10.73
N LYS A 6 14.90 12.73 -11.82
CA LYS A 6 13.84 11.72 -11.88
C LYS A 6 14.49 10.34 -11.78
N LEU A 7 14.86 9.94 -10.57
CA LEU A 7 15.29 8.58 -10.28
C LEU A 7 14.09 7.68 -10.55
N LEU A 8 14.17 6.92 -11.64
CA LEU A 8 13.30 5.77 -11.85
C LEU A 8 13.73 4.73 -10.82
N VAL A 9 13.18 4.83 -9.61
CA VAL A 9 13.52 3.95 -8.49
C VAL A 9 13.09 2.53 -8.85
N LEU A 10 14.07 1.64 -9.04
CA LEU A 10 13.83 0.25 -9.40
C LEU A 10 13.74 -0.54 -8.09
N ALA A 11 12.56 -0.54 -7.47
CA ALA A 11 12.35 -1.29 -6.25
C ALA A 11 12.65 -2.79 -6.46
N VAL A 12 13.75 -3.28 -5.91
CA VAL A 12 14.14 -4.70 -5.97
C VAL A 12 13.27 -5.49 -4.99
N MET A 13 12.43 -6.37 -5.53
CA MET A 13 11.53 -7.23 -4.73
C MET A 13 12.19 -8.58 -4.47
N PHE A 14 12.23 -9.01 -3.21
CA PHE A 14 12.44 -10.41 -2.86
C PHE A 14 11.08 -11.07 -2.63
N THR A 15 10.71 -12.03 -3.47
CA THR A 15 9.54 -12.90 -3.25
C THR A 15 9.88 -13.97 -2.22
N GLY A 16 9.96 -13.59 -0.94
CA GLY A 16 10.09 -14.54 0.16
C GLY A 16 8.71 -15.13 0.50
N VAL A 17 8.55 -16.44 0.32
CA VAL A 17 7.38 -17.19 0.83
C VAL A 17 7.53 -17.42 2.33
N ASN A 18 7.42 -16.35 3.13
CA ASN A 18 7.36 -16.51 4.58
C ASN A 18 5.91 -16.87 4.94
N SER A 19 5.66 -18.13 5.28
CA SER A 19 4.36 -18.57 5.78
C SER A 19 4.14 -17.98 7.18
N TYR A 20 3.67 -16.75 7.24
CA TYR A 20 3.18 -16.15 8.47
C TYR A 20 1.71 -16.54 8.61
N ALA A 21 1.35 -17.16 9.73
CA ALA A 21 -0.03 -17.45 10.06
C ALA A 21 -0.81 -16.13 10.12
N ILE A 22 -1.68 -15.90 9.14
CA ILE A 22 -2.62 -14.78 9.15
C ILE A 22 -3.80 -15.18 10.04
N GLU A 23 -3.56 -15.24 11.35
CA GLU A 23 -4.63 -15.44 12.33
C GLU A 23 -5.32 -14.09 12.57
N GLY A 24 -6.50 -13.93 11.97
CA GLY A 24 -7.28 -12.72 12.11
C GLY A 24 -8.53 -12.71 11.23
N ASN A 25 -9.64 -12.29 11.84
CA ASN A 25 -10.93 -12.04 11.19
C ASN A 25 -10.77 -11.11 9.96
N GLU A 26 -11.73 -11.17 9.05
CA GLU A 26 -11.68 -10.94 7.60
C GLU A 26 -11.29 -9.54 7.07
N ASP A 27 -10.62 -8.71 7.87
CA ASP A 27 -10.30 -7.35 7.50
C ASP A 27 -8.97 -7.22 6.77
N PHE A 28 -9.05 -6.58 5.61
CA PHE A 28 -7.94 -6.06 4.83
C PHE A 28 -7.03 -5.18 5.71
N ARG A 29 -5.94 -5.75 6.24
CA ARG A 29 -5.02 -5.09 7.18
C ARG A 29 -3.59 -5.23 6.72
N LEU A 30 -2.91 -4.10 6.56
CA LEU A 30 -1.49 -4.00 6.24
C LEU A 30 -0.66 -4.33 7.50
N HIS A 31 -0.14 -5.55 7.63
CA HIS A 31 0.69 -5.93 8.78
C HIS A 31 2.18 -5.70 8.52
N VAL A 32 2.81 -4.78 9.25
CA VAL A 32 4.25 -4.48 9.13
C VAL A 32 5.08 -5.58 9.78
N ILE A 33 5.60 -6.51 8.98
CA ILE A 33 6.27 -7.73 9.50
C ILE A 33 7.71 -7.46 9.95
N LYS A 34 8.41 -6.52 9.30
CA LYS A 34 9.82 -6.24 9.61
C LYS A 34 10.21 -4.84 9.15
N ASN A 35 10.77 -4.05 10.06
CA ASN A 35 11.47 -2.78 9.78
C ASN A 35 12.97 -2.99 10.01
N GLU A 36 13.60 -3.84 9.20
CA GLU A 36 15.07 -3.91 9.15
C GLU A 36 15.55 -3.14 7.94
N GLY A 37 16.32 -2.07 8.18
CA GLY A 37 16.77 -1.15 7.14
C GLY A 37 15.59 -0.44 6.46
N LYS A 38 15.68 -0.30 5.13
CA LYS A 38 14.65 0.34 4.32
C LYS A 38 13.70 -0.68 3.68
N GLN A 39 13.23 -1.67 4.45
CA GLN A 39 12.26 -2.65 3.96
C GLN A 39 10.92 -2.50 4.68
N ILE A 40 9.83 -2.61 3.94
CA ILE A 40 8.49 -2.72 4.48
C ILE A 40 7.87 -4.03 3.99
N SER A 41 7.18 -4.73 4.88
CA SER A 41 6.48 -5.98 4.52
C SER A 41 5.01 -5.85 4.88
N PHE A 42 4.13 -6.37 4.04
CA PHE A 42 2.71 -6.41 4.33
C PHE A 42 2.04 -7.68 3.82
N SER A 43 0.95 -8.05 4.49
CA SER A 43 0.05 -9.12 4.09
C SER A 43 -1.36 -8.58 3.82
N LEU A 44 -2.13 -9.27 2.96
CA LEU A 44 -3.55 -9.02 2.69
C LEU A 44 -4.27 -10.37 2.70
N ASN A 45 -5.19 -10.60 3.64
CA ASN A 45 -5.85 -11.88 3.84
C ASN A 45 -6.92 -12.17 2.78
N LYS A 46 -6.97 -13.40 2.24
CA LYS A 46 -7.97 -13.86 1.25
C LYS A 46 -8.11 -12.95 0.00
N VAL A 47 -7.15 -12.08 -0.26
CA VAL A 47 -7.15 -11.17 -1.43
C VAL A 47 -6.45 -11.86 -2.60
N LYS A 48 -7.19 -12.14 -3.67
CA LYS A 48 -6.64 -12.77 -4.90
C LYS A 48 -5.99 -11.78 -5.86
N ALA A 49 -6.34 -10.50 -5.77
CA ALA A 49 -5.75 -9.45 -6.58
C ALA A 49 -5.73 -8.11 -5.85
N ALA A 50 -4.62 -7.39 -5.96
CA ALA A 50 -4.49 -6.04 -5.44
C ALA A 50 -3.67 -5.16 -6.38
N LYS A 51 -3.84 -3.85 -6.28
CA LYS A 51 -2.96 -2.84 -6.86
C LYS A 51 -2.24 -2.15 -5.72
N VAL A 52 -0.94 -1.95 -5.90
CA VAL A 52 -0.11 -1.18 -4.97
C VAL A 52 0.41 0.02 -5.72
N SER A 53 0.36 1.18 -5.08
CA SER A 53 0.89 2.42 -5.62
C SER A 53 1.65 3.15 -4.52
N ILE A 54 2.79 3.75 -4.85
CA ILE A 54 3.51 4.64 -3.95
C ILE A 54 3.56 6.02 -4.59
N TYR A 55 3.18 7.03 -3.82
CA TYR A 55 3.18 8.42 -4.21
C TYR A 55 4.12 9.24 -3.33
N GLU A 56 4.75 10.26 -3.89
CA GLU A 56 5.34 11.34 -3.11
C GLU A 56 4.25 12.21 -2.47
N LYS A 57 4.62 13.05 -1.49
CA LYS A 57 3.69 13.97 -0.82
C LYS A 57 2.97 14.95 -1.74
N ASP A 58 3.54 15.26 -2.90
CA ASP A 58 2.93 16.13 -3.91
C ASP A 58 1.93 15.39 -4.83
N GLY A 59 1.75 14.08 -4.63
CA GLY A 59 0.86 13.23 -5.43
C GLY A 59 1.53 12.60 -6.66
N THR A 60 2.84 12.76 -6.84
CA THR A 60 3.58 12.12 -7.94
C THR A 60 3.64 10.61 -7.72
N LEU A 61 3.09 9.84 -8.67
CA LEU A 61 3.18 8.38 -8.68
C LEU A 61 4.62 7.94 -9.03
N ILE A 62 5.28 7.25 -8.11
CA ILE A 62 6.67 6.77 -8.29
C ILE A 62 6.77 5.25 -8.37
N TYR A 63 5.74 4.53 -7.96
CA TYR A 63 5.67 3.09 -8.07
C TYR A 63 4.25 2.61 -8.31
N PHE A 64 4.07 1.62 -9.18
CA PHE A 64 2.79 0.96 -9.41
C PHE A 64 2.99 -0.52 -9.73
N GLU A 65 2.19 -1.37 -9.08
CA GLU A 65 2.19 -2.81 -9.35
C GLU A 65 0.77 -3.38 -9.28
N LYS A 66 0.50 -4.36 -10.15
CA LYS A 66 -0.66 -5.25 -10.05
C LYS A 66 -0.21 -6.60 -9.53
N ILE A 67 -0.75 -7.00 -8.40
CA ILE A 67 -0.34 -8.19 -7.66
C ILE A 67 -1.44 -9.24 -7.79
N LYS A 68 -1.04 -10.46 -8.15
CA LYS A 68 -1.88 -11.66 -8.03
C LYS A 68 -1.49 -12.39 -6.75
N GLY A 69 -2.47 -12.65 -5.91
CA GLY A 69 -2.35 -13.43 -4.67
C GLY A 69 -2.56 -14.93 -4.91
N THR A 70 -2.35 -15.71 -3.84
CA THR A 70 -2.75 -17.12 -3.75
C THR A 70 -4.08 -17.25 -3.01
N GLU A 71 -4.52 -18.46 -2.71
CA GLU A 71 -5.72 -18.69 -1.90
C GLU A 71 -5.58 -18.12 -0.47
N ASP A 72 -4.36 -18.14 0.07
CA ASP A 72 -4.02 -17.59 1.40
C ASP A 72 -3.94 -16.06 1.41
N GLY A 73 -3.96 -15.42 0.23
CA GLY A 73 -3.90 -13.98 0.06
C GLY A 73 -2.58 -13.49 -0.55
N ILE A 74 -2.15 -12.29 -0.15
CA ILE A 74 -0.94 -11.64 -0.65
C ILE A 74 0.01 -11.40 0.51
N LEU A 75 1.27 -11.79 0.35
CA LEU A 75 2.36 -11.38 1.22
C LEU A 75 3.46 -10.75 0.36
N ARG A 76 3.93 -9.56 0.73
CA ARG A 76 4.94 -8.82 -0.03
C ARG A 76 5.89 -8.06 0.86
N THR A 77 7.13 -7.94 0.39
CA THR A 77 8.18 -7.12 0.99
C THR A 77 8.72 -6.18 -0.07
N PHE A 78 8.69 -4.89 0.21
CA PHE A 78 9.22 -3.82 -0.64
C PHE A 78 10.52 -3.31 -0.06
N SER A 79 11.55 -3.26 -0.90
CA SER A 79 12.76 -2.51 -0.61
C SER A 79 12.58 -1.06 -1.03
N LEU A 80 12.89 -0.15 -0.12
CA LEU A 80 12.91 1.30 -0.28
C LEU A 80 14.34 1.83 -0.21
N GLU A 81 15.35 0.97 -0.38
CA GLU A 81 16.77 1.34 -0.33
C GLU A 81 17.12 2.48 -1.29
N GLU A 82 16.54 2.43 -2.49
CA GLU A 82 16.72 3.43 -3.54
C GLU A 82 15.79 4.65 -3.40
N PHE A 83 14.89 4.67 -2.41
CA PHE A 83 14.02 5.80 -2.17
C PHE A 83 14.82 6.91 -1.46
N PRO A 84 14.74 8.16 -1.96
CA PRO A 84 15.21 9.31 -1.20
C PRO A 84 14.60 9.38 0.20
N GLU A 85 15.27 10.09 1.09
CA GLU A 85 14.67 10.43 2.37
C GLU A 85 13.44 11.33 2.15
N GLY A 86 12.35 11.01 2.83
CA GLY A 86 11.09 11.70 2.64
C GLY A 86 9.91 10.88 3.12
N ASP A 87 8.75 11.52 3.04
CA ASP A 87 7.47 10.89 3.34
C ASP A 87 6.72 10.57 2.05
N TYR A 88 6.09 9.41 2.04
CA TYR A 88 5.40 8.84 0.91
C TYR A 88 4.04 8.31 1.33
N LEU A 89 3.15 8.16 0.36
CA LEU A 89 1.86 7.51 0.56
C LEU A 89 1.86 6.18 -0.16
N ILE A 90 1.63 5.09 0.57
CA ILE A 90 1.34 3.79 -0.02
C ILE A 90 -0.16 3.57 -0.07
N VAL A 91 -0.65 3.28 -1.26
CA VAL A 91 -2.04 2.98 -1.55
C VAL A 91 -2.15 1.53 -1.94
N VAL A 92 -2.97 0.78 -1.22
CA VAL A 92 -3.30 -0.61 -1.53
C VAL A 92 -4.79 -0.71 -1.84
N GLU A 93 -5.11 -1.21 -3.02
CA GLU A 93 -6.46 -1.24 -3.56
C GLU A 93 -6.82 -2.66 -4.03
N ASN A 94 -7.96 -3.19 -3.58
CA ASN A 94 -8.59 -4.37 -4.17
C ASN A 94 -9.93 -3.97 -4.82
N GLU A 95 -10.76 -4.95 -5.18
CA GLU A 95 -12.07 -4.70 -5.83
C GLU A 95 -13.04 -3.93 -4.93
N ASN A 96 -12.95 -4.09 -3.61
CA ASN A 96 -13.95 -3.60 -2.65
C ASN A 96 -13.48 -2.35 -1.89
N LYS A 97 -12.18 -2.19 -1.69
CA LYS A 97 -11.61 -1.25 -0.72
C LYS A 97 -10.28 -0.68 -1.21
N LYS A 98 -10.03 0.57 -0.82
CA LYS A 98 -8.76 1.29 -0.97
C LYS A 98 -8.29 1.74 0.41
N LEU A 99 -7.07 1.37 0.78
CA LEU A 99 -6.38 1.88 1.96
C LEU A 99 -5.21 2.77 1.56
N THR A 100 -4.97 3.80 2.37
CA THR A 100 -3.81 4.67 2.27
C THR A 100 -3.08 4.68 3.60
N HIS A 101 -1.78 4.44 3.57
CA HIS A 101 -0.87 4.55 4.72
C HIS A 101 0.27 5.52 4.40
N GLU A 102 0.88 6.05 5.44
CA GLU A 102 2.07 6.89 5.32
C GLU A 102 3.33 6.04 5.53
N ILE A 103 4.34 6.30 4.69
CA ILE A 103 5.69 5.76 4.83
C ILE A 103 6.62 6.94 5.11
N SER A 104 7.48 6.82 6.11
CA SER A 104 8.61 7.74 6.30
C SER A 104 9.92 7.01 6.09
N VAL A 105 10.73 7.49 5.15
CA VAL A 105 12.07 6.97 4.84
C VAL A 105 13.11 7.93 5.41
N THR A 106 13.99 7.42 6.28
CA THR A 106 15.16 8.15 6.80
C THR A 106 16.46 7.52 6.28
N ASP A 107 17.59 8.11 6.65
CA ASP A 107 18.93 7.59 6.34
C ASP A 107 19.13 6.11 6.77
N LYS A 108 18.52 5.72 7.89
CA LYS A 108 18.78 4.45 8.57
C LYS A 108 17.62 3.46 8.52
N ASN A 109 16.39 3.94 8.39
CA ASN A 109 15.22 3.12 8.61
C ASN A 109 14.00 3.64 7.87
N THR A 110 13.03 2.74 7.69
CA THR A 110 11.70 3.11 7.21
C THR A 110 10.66 2.81 8.28
N THR A 111 9.68 3.69 8.41
CA THR A 111 8.46 3.45 9.19
C THR A 111 7.25 3.45 8.27
N LEU A 112 6.28 2.59 8.57
CA LEU A 112 4.99 2.51 7.90
C LEU A 112 3.91 2.66 8.97
N SER A 113 2.93 3.53 8.72
CA SER A 113 1.86 3.81 9.68
C SER A 113 1.07 2.53 9.98
N THR A 114 0.89 2.21 11.27
CA THR A 114 0.15 1.01 11.70
C THR A 114 -1.36 1.14 11.45
N THR A 115 -1.85 2.38 11.37
CA THR A 115 -3.24 2.70 11.04
C THR A 115 -3.29 3.38 9.68
N ALA A 116 -4.32 3.05 8.89
CA ALA A 116 -4.56 3.73 7.64
C ALA A 116 -4.98 5.19 7.90
N ILE A 117 -4.40 6.12 7.14
CA ILE A 117 -4.80 7.53 7.18
C ILE A 117 -6.07 7.78 6.35
N SER A 118 -6.41 6.85 5.46
CA SER A 118 -7.64 6.88 4.68
C SER A 118 -8.09 5.47 4.31
N GLU A 119 -9.39 5.24 4.40
CA GLU A 119 -10.07 4.00 4.06
C GLU A 119 -11.33 4.31 3.25
N VAL A 120 -11.42 3.76 2.03
CA VAL A 120 -12.55 4.00 1.12
C VAL A 120 -13.11 2.68 0.63
N TYR A 121 -14.41 2.46 0.86
CA TYR A 121 -15.17 1.33 0.31
C TYR A 121 -15.79 1.72 -1.03
N LYS A 122 -15.61 0.86 -2.04
CA LYS A 122 -16.08 1.11 -3.41
C LYS A 122 -17.56 0.81 -3.62
N ASN A 123 -18.14 -0.08 -2.81
CA ASN A 123 -19.54 -0.51 -2.96
C ASN A 123 -20.56 0.48 -2.34
N ASN A 124 -20.11 1.59 -1.74
CA ASN A 124 -20.99 2.62 -1.18
C ASN A 124 -21.31 3.75 -2.18
N LEU A 125 -21.09 3.53 -3.49
CA LEU A 125 -21.43 4.51 -4.54
C LEU A 125 -22.89 4.39 -5.04
N ASP A 126 -23.67 3.41 -4.55
CA ASP A 126 -25.07 3.20 -4.96
C ASP A 126 -26.12 3.84 -4.02
N GLU A 127 -25.73 4.47 -2.91
CA GLU A 127 -26.67 5.10 -1.95
C GLU A 127 -26.62 6.64 -1.94
N LYS A 128 -26.65 7.32 -3.10
CA LYS A 128 -27.19 8.70 -3.14
C LYS A 128 -27.56 9.22 -4.52
N ASN A 129 -28.53 8.59 -5.17
CA ASN A 129 -29.37 9.28 -6.17
C ASN A 129 -30.85 8.90 -5.96
N THR A 130 -31.36 9.02 -4.73
CA THR A 130 -32.80 9.13 -4.54
C THR A 130 -33.21 10.55 -4.95
N SER A 131 -33.68 10.65 -6.19
CA SER A 131 -34.42 11.78 -6.73
C SER A 131 -35.56 12.14 -5.77
N VAL A 132 -35.34 13.11 -4.88
CA VAL A 132 -36.42 13.81 -4.18
C VAL A 132 -37.02 14.83 -5.13
N ALA A 133 -37.86 14.35 -6.04
CA ALA A 133 -38.91 15.17 -6.62
C ALA A 133 -40.02 15.29 -5.55
N SER A 134 -39.92 16.34 -4.73
CA SER A 134 -41.03 16.77 -3.88
C SER A 134 -42.16 17.20 -4.81
N ARG A 135 -43.27 16.46 -4.81
CA ARG A 135 -44.57 16.93 -5.30
C ARG A 135 -45.30 17.67 -4.18
#